data_AF-A0A9X1NGW5-F1
#
_entry.id   AF-A0A9X1NGW5-F1
#
_cell.length_a   1.000
_cell.length_b   1.000
_cell.length_c   1.000
_cell.angle_alpha   90.00
_cell.angle_beta   90.00
_cell.angle_gamma   90.00
#
_symmetry.space_group_name_H-M   'P 1'
#
loop_
_entity.id
_entity.type
_entity.pdbx_description
1 polymer ?
#
loop_
_entity_poly.entity_id
_entity_poly.type
_entity_poly.pdbx_seq_one_letter_code
_entity_poly.pdbx_strand_id
1 'polypeptide(L)'
;MAGALAGLCLVGSTLSGHAAPAAPSDVSLSAGRLFKVNSGGISVSGTHELRRSGTNVYSVKHGPHPALTLPEAPTGAHRIKQSGPYSLIGGTVFVAAPKNTVRLAMRTGTSNTDLFGPHVVWSTKDGQVRQRYLDPDGPAKKILARSGAAGPVAVWGPRSAWLDTDGRIHILGNLGYERRTVQAGPRARDLRLNYATLSWTASNGSVHVMDLGEAEPRRRKLSLRSPYAIEGREVAGVDASGRVRRQELPNPTRRQAPWVVSAQTSTQLEVGRPWKPRFDVSKPLKNVTLTILGSGSPVAVLKSKAPFGTIGGLRWDGRDSSGRLAEPSCYTWTLKGEARDGSGPVVGDLGPNPAGTFNLTPVGGWPDGIGMGCWSGY
;
A
#
# COMPACT_ATOMS: atom_id res chain seq x y z
N MET A 1 -37.48 53.97 -28.69
CA MET A 1 -38.09 55.20 -28.14
C MET A 1 -38.69 54.80 -26.80
N ALA A 2 -38.04 55.18 -25.68
CA ALA A 2 -38.35 56.37 -24.86
C ALA A 2 -39.56 56.12 -23.92
N GLY A 3 -39.56 56.42 -22.62
CA GLY A 3 -38.54 56.91 -21.65
C GLY A 3 -39.00 56.50 -20.23
N ALA A 4 -38.14 56.21 -19.25
CA ALA A 4 -37.39 57.15 -18.40
C ALA A 4 -38.24 57.96 -17.39
N LEU A 5 -38.13 57.63 -16.09
CA LEU A 5 -38.34 58.43 -14.85
C LEU A 5 -38.03 57.44 -13.69
N ALA A 6 -36.88 57.46 -12.99
CA ALA A 6 -36.22 58.49 -12.18
C ALA A 6 -36.76 58.62 -10.73
N GLY A 7 -35.89 58.35 -9.76
CA GLY A 7 -36.05 58.56 -8.32
C GLY A 7 -34.67 58.51 -7.66
N LEU A 8 -34.24 59.60 -7.03
CA LEU A 8 -32.86 59.88 -6.58
C LEU A 8 -32.84 60.29 -5.09
N CYS A 9 -31.63 60.40 -4.51
CA CYS A 9 -31.29 61.00 -3.19
C CYS A 9 -31.47 60.11 -1.94
N LEU A 10 -30.74 60.29 -0.81
CA LEU A 10 -29.37 60.73 -0.43
C LEU A 10 -29.34 60.65 1.14
N VAL A 11 -28.28 60.47 1.94
CA VAL A 11 -26.91 59.87 1.85
C VAL A 11 -26.47 59.59 3.32
N GLY A 12 -25.56 58.65 3.62
CA GLY A 12 -25.17 58.44 5.03
C GLY A 12 -24.04 57.44 5.36
N SER A 13 -22.82 57.97 5.48
CA SER A 13 -21.68 57.53 6.33
C SER A 13 -21.22 56.05 6.41
N THR A 14 -19.91 55.90 6.26
CA THR A 14 -19.07 54.71 6.48
C THR A 14 -19.04 54.18 7.92
N LEU A 15 -18.90 52.86 8.10
CA LEU A 15 -17.96 52.29 9.08
C LEU A 15 -17.59 50.82 8.77
N SER A 16 -16.37 50.46 9.16
CA SER A 16 -15.67 49.20 8.90
C SER A 16 -16.40 47.93 9.39
N GLY A 17 -16.38 46.87 8.57
CA GLY A 17 -16.77 45.51 9.00
C GLY A 17 -16.47 44.44 7.94
N HIS A 18 -15.31 43.78 8.04
CA HIS A 18 -15.02 42.58 7.23
C HIS A 18 -15.86 41.38 7.72
N ALA A 19 -17.02 41.17 7.11
CA ALA A 19 -17.77 39.92 7.26
C ALA A 19 -17.11 38.80 6.43
N ALA A 20 -16.62 37.75 7.09
CA ALA A 20 -16.14 36.56 6.39
C ALA A 20 -17.30 35.84 5.68
N PRO A 21 -17.11 35.28 4.48
CA PRO A 21 -18.16 34.52 3.81
C PRO A 21 -18.52 33.27 4.62
N ALA A 22 -19.82 33.03 4.76
CA ALA A 22 -20.35 31.91 5.53
C ALA A 22 -19.82 30.56 5.03
N ALA A 23 -19.55 29.64 5.98
CA ALA A 23 -19.18 28.28 5.64
C ALA A 23 -20.34 27.58 4.89
N PRO A 24 -20.06 26.76 3.86
CA PRO A 24 -21.10 26.02 3.17
C PRO A 24 -21.78 25.02 4.12
N SER A 25 -23.11 25.02 4.08
CA SER A 25 -23.97 24.20 4.95
C SER A 25 -23.85 22.70 4.68
N ASP A 26 -23.97 21.90 5.74
CA ASP A 26 -23.85 20.44 5.69
C ASP A 26 -24.96 19.79 4.86
N VAL A 27 -24.57 18.99 3.85
CA VAL A 27 -25.49 18.10 3.12
C VAL A 27 -25.47 16.73 3.78
N SER A 28 -26.50 16.44 4.58
CA SER A 28 -26.73 15.12 5.15
C SER A 28 -27.37 14.19 4.12
N LEU A 29 -26.71 13.07 3.82
CA LEU A 29 -27.29 11.94 3.07
C LEU A 29 -27.14 10.66 3.89
N SER A 30 -28.25 9.97 4.09
CA SER A 30 -28.36 8.81 4.97
C SER A 30 -27.69 7.55 4.40
N ALA A 31 -27.04 6.80 5.30
CA ALA A 31 -26.61 5.41 5.12
C ALA A 31 -25.60 5.11 3.98
N GLY A 32 -24.33 5.46 4.19
CA GLY A 32 -23.21 4.75 3.56
C GLY A 32 -22.02 5.60 3.10
N ARG A 33 -20.89 5.50 3.82
CA ARG A 33 -19.55 6.03 3.47
C ARG A 33 -19.46 7.56 3.33
N LEU A 34 -19.03 8.22 4.41
CA LEU A 34 -18.60 9.62 4.38
C LEU A 34 -17.17 9.75 3.80
N PHE A 35 -16.97 10.65 2.83
CA PHE A 35 -15.65 11.08 2.38
C PHE A 35 -15.38 12.51 2.83
N LYS A 36 -14.43 12.71 3.76
CA LYS A 36 -14.01 14.05 4.18
C LYS A 36 -12.81 14.53 3.36
N VAL A 37 -13.04 15.46 2.44
CA VAL A 37 -11.97 16.12 1.68
C VAL A 37 -11.49 17.35 2.46
N ASN A 38 -10.37 17.22 3.16
CA ASN A 38 -9.55 18.37 3.56
C ASN A 38 -8.35 18.50 2.61
N SER A 39 -7.75 19.69 2.53
CA SER A 39 -6.59 20.03 1.69
C SER A 39 -5.33 19.24 2.06
N GLY A 40 -5.24 17.98 1.62
CA GLY A 40 -4.14 17.10 2.02
C GLY A 40 -4.29 15.61 1.66
N GLY A 41 -5.07 15.26 0.64
CA GLY A 41 -5.09 13.91 0.04
C GLY A 41 -5.85 12.83 0.84
N ILE A 42 -6.89 12.26 0.23
CA ILE A 42 -7.56 11.06 0.75
C ILE A 42 -6.85 9.79 0.24
N SER A 43 -6.70 8.81 1.13
CA SER A 43 -6.58 7.40 0.80
C SER A 43 -7.36 6.59 1.83
N VAL A 44 -8.37 5.84 1.38
CA VAL A 44 -9.16 4.92 2.21
C VAL A 44 -9.19 3.58 1.50
N SER A 45 -8.82 2.52 2.21
CA SER A 45 -9.19 1.14 1.88
C SER A 45 -9.57 0.47 3.19
N GLY A 46 -10.87 0.21 3.40
CA GLY A 46 -11.42 -0.22 4.68
C GLY A 46 -12.19 0.88 5.42
N THR A 47 -13.23 0.49 6.17
CA THR A 47 -14.08 1.40 6.96
C THR A 47 -13.35 1.88 8.22
N HIS A 48 -12.71 3.04 8.13
CA HIS A 48 -12.00 3.70 9.23
C HIS A 48 -12.51 5.13 9.43
N GLU A 49 -13.06 5.42 10.62
CA GLU A 49 -13.49 6.76 11.02
C GLU A 49 -12.36 7.44 11.81
N LEU A 50 -11.75 8.47 11.23
CA LEU A 50 -10.77 9.32 11.92
C LEU A 50 -11.51 10.45 12.65
N ARG A 51 -11.71 10.30 13.97
CA ARG A 51 -12.26 11.38 14.81
C ARG A 51 -11.15 12.35 15.24
N ARG A 52 -11.37 13.64 14.97
CA ARG A 52 -10.55 14.75 15.48
C ARG A 52 -10.96 15.03 16.92
N SER A 53 -10.02 14.89 17.87
CA SER A 53 -10.18 15.38 19.24
C SER A 53 -9.07 16.40 19.53
N GLY A 54 -9.46 17.65 19.78
CA GLY A 54 -8.55 18.73 20.13
C GLY A 54 -7.42 19.00 19.12
N THR A 55 -6.30 19.50 19.65
CA THR A 55 -5.10 19.91 18.91
C THR A 55 -4.17 18.73 18.62
N ASN A 56 -4.56 17.90 17.65
CA ASN A 56 -3.72 16.92 16.92
C ASN A 56 -3.66 15.46 17.44
N VAL A 57 -4.65 14.97 18.19
CA VAL A 57 -4.76 13.52 18.47
C VAL A 57 -5.69 12.83 17.47
N TYR A 58 -5.15 11.86 16.73
CA TYR A 58 -5.92 10.94 15.89
C TYR A 58 -6.09 9.61 16.62
N SER A 59 -7.33 9.18 16.83
CA SER A 59 -7.64 7.84 17.34
C SER A 59 -8.24 6.97 16.23
N VAL A 60 -7.75 5.73 16.13
CA VAL A 60 -8.34 4.69 15.27
C VAL A 60 -9.03 3.70 16.21
N LYS A 61 -10.35 3.51 16.04
CA LYS A 61 -11.19 2.69 16.93
C LYS A 61 -11.77 1.51 16.17
N HIS A 62 -11.58 0.28 16.66
CA HIS A 62 -12.31 -0.92 16.23
C HIS A 62 -12.17 -2.07 17.23
N GLY A 63 -13.29 -2.75 17.53
CA GLY A 63 -13.32 -3.99 18.31
C GLY A 63 -12.92 -3.87 19.79
N PRO A 64 -12.80 -5.00 20.52
CA PRO A 64 -12.47 -5.05 21.95
C PRO A 64 -10.97 -4.83 22.24
N HIS A 65 -10.25 -4.18 21.32
CA HIS A 65 -8.84 -3.86 21.48
C HIS A 65 -8.67 -2.37 21.80
N PRO A 66 -7.75 -2.01 22.71
CA PRO A 66 -7.57 -0.62 23.14
C PRO A 66 -7.13 0.27 21.97
N ALA A 67 -7.55 1.53 22.01
CA ALA A 67 -7.28 2.51 20.96
C ALA A 67 -5.76 2.69 20.74
N LEU A 68 -5.35 2.75 19.48
CA LEU A 68 -3.95 2.96 19.12
C LEU A 68 -3.60 4.46 19.27
N THR A 69 -2.84 4.81 20.31
CA THR A 69 -2.29 6.16 20.47
C THR A 69 -1.08 6.34 19.56
N LEU A 70 -1.22 7.17 18.53
CA LEU A 70 -0.08 7.60 17.72
C LEU A 70 0.74 8.66 18.47
N PRO A 71 2.08 8.68 18.34
CA PRO A 71 2.88 9.80 18.83
C PRO A 71 2.45 11.10 18.12
N GLU A 72 2.66 12.25 18.76
CA GLU A 72 2.31 13.55 18.18
C GLU A 72 2.90 13.69 16.77
N ALA A 73 2.01 13.90 15.79
CA ALA A 73 2.43 14.16 14.43
C ALA A 73 3.12 15.54 14.39
N PRO A 74 4.21 15.72 13.63
CA PRO A 74 4.77 17.05 13.41
C PRO A 74 3.68 17.98 12.86
N THR A 75 3.73 19.27 13.19
CA THR A 75 2.77 20.23 12.63
C THR A 75 2.87 20.28 11.10
N GLY A 76 1.73 20.11 10.41
CA GLY A 76 1.65 20.14 8.95
C GLY A 76 0.79 19.04 8.32
N ALA A 77 0.63 19.09 7.00
CA ALA A 77 -0.08 18.08 6.23
C ALA A 77 0.86 16.90 5.89
N HIS A 78 0.61 15.73 6.48
CA HIS A 78 1.43 14.53 6.29
C HIS A 78 0.73 13.49 5.42
N ARG A 79 1.47 12.87 4.49
CA ARG A 79 1.03 11.64 3.82
C ARG A 79 0.98 10.52 4.86
N ILE A 80 -0.20 9.94 5.05
CA ILE A 80 -0.42 8.73 5.85
C ILE A 80 -0.74 7.58 4.89
N LYS A 81 -0.09 6.42 5.06
CA LYS A 81 -0.39 5.19 4.31
C LYS A 81 -0.18 3.97 5.22
N GLN A 82 -1.13 3.05 5.25
CA GLN A 82 -1.01 1.77 5.94
C GLN A 82 -0.88 0.64 4.92
N SER A 83 -0.06 -0.38 5.21
CA SER A 83 0.06 -1.58 4.39
C SER A 83 0.52 -2.77 5.24
N GLY A 84 -0.36 -3.76 5.45
CA GLY A 84 -0.10 -4.85 6.40
C GLY A 84 0.15 -4.31 7.82
N PRO A 85 1.22 -4.75 8.51
CA PRO A 85 1.57 -4.25 9.84
C PRO A 85 2.31 -2.90 9.81
N TYR A 86 2.60 -2.34 8.63
CA TYR A 86 3.41 -1.13 8.49
C TYR A 86 2.55 0.12 8.28
N SER A 87 2.99 1.24 8.85
CA SER A 87 2.37 2.56 8.70
C SER A 87 3.41 3.63 8.39
N LEU A 88 3.22 4.35 7.28
CA LEU A 88 4.01 5.53 6.90
C LEU A 88 3.30 6.79 7.38
N ILE A 89 4.01 7.65 8.12
CA ILE A 89 3.56 8.98 8.55
C ILE A 89 4.72 9.95 8.33
N GLY A 90 4.56 10.93 7.43
CA GLY A 90 5.52 12.04 7.27
C GLY A 90 6.97 11.62 6.94
N GLY A 91 7.16 10.52 6.20
CA GLY A 91 8.49 9.97 5.88
C GLY A 91 9.08 9.04 6.95
N THR A 92 8.36 8.80 8.04
CA THR A 92 8.70 7.82 9.09
C THR A 92 7.83 6.58 8.93
N VAL A 93 8.44 5.40 8.89
CA VAL A 93 7.74 4.12 8.85
C VAL A 93 7.76 3.47 10.23
N PHE A 94 6.58 3.07 10.68
CA PHE A 94 6.31 2.34 11.89
C PHE A 94 5.87 0.90 11.57
N VAL A 95 6.09 -0.03 12.49
CA VAL A 95 5.60 -1.41 12.41
C VAL A 95 4.85 -1.78 13.68
N ALA A 96 3.70 -2.43 13.52
CA ALA A 96 2.96 -3.04 14.61
C ALA A 96 3.73 -4.25 15.16
N ALA A 97 3.97 -4.26 16.46
CA ALA A 97 4.72 -5.28 17.18
C ALA A 97 3.80 -5.98 18.22
N PRO A 98 4.22 -7.12 18.79
CA PRO A 98 3.44 -7.83 19.80
C PRO A 98 3.05 -6.95 21.00
N LYS A 99 2.01 -7.37 21.73
CA LYS A 99 1.48 -6.66 22.92
C LYS A 99 0.98 -5.23 22.63
N ASN A 100 0.40 -5.01 21.44
CA ASN A 100 -0.14 -3.71 20.99
C ASN A 100 0.90 -2.57 20.97
N THR A 101 2.17 -2.90 20.75
CA THR A 101 3.25 -1.91 20.67
C THR A 101 3.49 -1.47 19.23
N VAL A 102 4.01 -0.26 19.05
CA VAL A 102 4.44 0.27 17.75
C VAL A 102 5.94 0.53 17.83
N ARG A 103 6.70 0.01 16.86
CA ARG A 103 8.15 0.25 16.76
C ARG A 103 8.47 1.13 15.57
N LEU A 104 9.46 1.99 15.72
CA LEU A 104 10.09 2.68 14.60
C LEU A 104 10.79 1.64 13.71
N ALA A 105 10.35 1.52 12.46
CA ALA A 105 11.00 0.65 11.47
C ALA A 105 12.04 1.43 10.64
N MET A 106 11.74 2.68 10.26
CA MET A 106 12.63 3.48 9.43
C MET A 106 12.34 4.99 9.51
N ARG A 107 13.37 5.82 9.42
CA ARG A 107 13.26 7.24 9.02
C ARG A 107 13.96 7.43 7.68
N THR A 108 13.28 8.04 6.70
CA THR A 108 13.85 8.34 5.37
C THR A 108 14.53 9.70 5.30
N GLY A 109 14.12 10.64 6.17
CA GLY A 109 14.55 12.03 6.13
C GLY A 109 13.86 12.88 5.04
N THR A 110 12.84 12.34 4.36
CA THR A 110 12.16 12.96 3.22
C THR A 110 10.66 12.68 3.20
N SER A 111 9.87 13.66 2.76
CA SER A 111 8.42 13.52 2.54
C SER A 111 8.07 12.69 1.29
N ASN A 112 8.98 12.63 0.31
CA ASN A 112 8.89 11.80 -0.90
C ASN A 112 9.20 10.33 -0.59
N THR A 113 8.34 9.72 0.22
CA THR A 113 8.40 8.32 0.63
C THR A 113 7.08 7.63 0.30
N ASP A 114 7.14 6.36 -0.08
CA ASP A 114 5.99 5.48 -0.21
C ASP A 114 6.29 4.08 0.34
N LEU A 115 5.23 3.34 0.69
CA LEU A 115 5.25 2.08 1.43
C LEU A 115 4.26 1.08 0.84
N PHE A 116 4.66 -0.17 0.63
CA PHE A 116 3.75 -1.28 0.35
C PHE A 116 4.28 -2.57 0.98
N GLY A 117 3.54 -3.14 1.94
CA GLY A 117 4.04 -4.21 2.79
C GLY A 117 5.37 -3.80 3.45
N PRO A 118 6.40 -4.66 3.45
CA PRO A 118 7.73 -4.31 3.92
C PRO A 118 8.51 -3.44 2.93
N HIS A 119 8.04 -3.23 1.69
CA HIS A 119 8.76 -2.52 0.65
C HIS A 119 8.61 -0.99 0.82
N VAL A 120 9.72 -0.31 1.10
CA VAL A 120 9.82 1.15 1.21
C VAL A 120 10.63 1.70 0.04
N VAL A 121 10.10 2.72 -0.62
CA VAL A 121 10.81 3.50 -1.64
C VAL A 121 10.83 4.96 -1.21
N TRP A 122 11.96 5.63 -1.37
CA TRP A 122 12.11 7.06 -1.08
C TRP A 122 13.10 7.73 -2.01
N SER A 123 12.85 9.00 -2.35
CA SER A 123 13.87 9.87 -2.93
C SER A 123 14.71 10.50 -1.82
N THR A 124 15.97 10.84 -2.09
CA THR A 124 16.85 11.54 -1.14
C THR A 124 17.11 12.97 -1.58
N LYS A 125 17.65 13.81 -0.68
CA LYS A 125 17.96 15.23 -1.00
C LYS A 125 19.04 15.39 -2.08
N ASP A 126 19.95 14.43 -2.18
CA ASP A 126 20.97 14.29 -3.24
C ASP A 126 20.43 13.72 -4.56
N GLY A 127 19.11 13.60 -4.71
CA GLY A 127 18.48 13.21 -5.97
C GLY A 127 18.62 11.72 -6.33
N GLN A 128 18.90 10.85 -5.35
CA GLN A 128 18.86 9.40 -5.54
C GLN A 128 17.45 8.86 -5.28
N VAL A 129 17.13 7.73 -5.89
CA VAL A 129 16.01 6.88 -5.43
C VAL A 129 16.57 5.63 -4.81
N ARG A 130 16.07 5.30 -3.62
CA ARG A 130 16.47 4.14 -2.85
C ARG A 130 15.25 3.29 -2.54
N GLN A 131 15.45 1.98 -2.52
CA GLN A 131 14.47 1.03 -2.01
C GLN A 131 15.08 0.17 -0.90
N ARG A 132 14.24 -0.29 0.01
CA ARG A 132 14.59 -1.19 1.11
C ARG A 132 13.38 -2.05 1.45
N TYR A 133 13.61 -3.32 1.71
CA TYR A 133 12.66 -4.18 2.40
C TYR A 133 12.91 -4.11 3.91
N LEU A 134 11.83 -3.97 4.69
CA LEU A 134 11.86 -3.90 6.16
C LEU A 134 11.85 -5.28 6.82
N ASP A 135 11.65 -6.32 6.03
CA ASP A 135 11.85 -7.71 6.42
C ASP A 135 13.37 -7.98 6.57
N PRO A 136 13.86 -8.61 7.66
CA PRO A 136 15.27 -8.99 7.78
C PRO A 136 15.75 -9.94 6.68
N ASP A 137 14.86 -10.80 6.15
CA ASP A 137 15.18 -11.74 5.06
C ASP A 137 14.94 -11.11 3.67
N GLY A 138 14.49 -9.85 3.61
CA GLY A 138 14.22 -9.13 2.37
C GLY A 138 15.49 -8.67 1.63
N PRO A 139 15.42 -8.44 0.31
CA PRO A 139 16.59 -8.07 -0.47
C PRO A 139 17.21 -6.75 0.01
N ALA A 140 18.55 -6.73 0.03
CA ALA A 140 19.35 -5.63 0.55
C ALA A 140 19.01 -4.27 -0.10
N LYS A 141 19.28 -3.20 0.65
CA LYS A 141 19.07 -1.80 0.22
C LYS A 141 19.65 -1.56 -1.18
N LYS A 142 18.80 -1.26 -2.16
CA LYS A 142 19.17 -1.04 -3.55
C LYS A 142 19.02 0.45 -3.91
N ILE A 143 20.00 1.00 -4.61
CA ILE A 143 19.89 2.32 -5.25
C ILE A 143 19.26 2.10 -6.63
N LEU A 144 18.11 2.71 -6.87
CA LEU A 144 17.36 2.60 -8.13
C LEU A 144 17.77 3.67 -9.15
N ALA A 145 18.11 4.86 -8.67
CA ALA A 145 18.66 5.96 -9.46
C ALA A 145 19.74 6.68 -8.65
N ARG A 146 20.86 7.05 -9.30
CA ARG A 146 22.02 7.69 -8.66
C ARG A 146 21.99 9.22 -8.71
N SER A 147 21.15 9.81 -9.56
CA SER A 147 20.98 11.27 -9.70
C SER A 147 19.65 11.58 -10.41
N GLY A 148 19.24 12.86 -10.38
CA GLY A 148 18.09 13.38 -11.14
C GLY A 148 16.71 13.13 -10.54
N ALA A 149 16.57 12.42 -9.43
CA ALA A 149 15.26 12.14 -8.83
C ALA A 149 14.87 13.16 -7.74
N ALA A 150 14.29 14.29 -8.15
CA ALA A 150 13.76 15.31 -7.25
C ALA A 150 12.27 15.14 -6.89
N GLY A 151 11.55 14.26 -7.61
CA GLY A 151 10.10 14.17 -7.56
C GLY A 151 9.53 13.15 -6.56
N PRO A 152 8.19 13.03 -6.52
CA PRO A 152 7.51 11.99 -5.73
C PRO A 152 7.88 10.59 -6.20
N VAL A 153 7.81 9.64 -5.26
CA VAL A 153 7.95 8.21 -5.52
C VAL A 153 6.64 7.49 -5.18
N ALA A 154 6.43 6.34 -5.82
CA ALA A 154 5.32 5.44 -5.55
C ALA A 154 5.77 3.97 -5.55
N VAL A 155 5.13 3.14 -4.74
CA VAL A 155 5.41 1.69 -4.65
C VAL A 155 4.13 0.89 -4.49
N TRP A 156 4.04 -0.22 -5.23
CA TRP A 156 2.96 -1.20 -5.13
C TRP A 156 3.45 -2.60 -5.53
N GLY A 157 3.33 -3.56 -4.63
CA GLY A 157 3.90 -4.90 -4.80
C GLY A 157 5.40 -4.82 -5.10
N PRO A 158 5.88 -5.51 -6.14
CA PRO A 158 7.29 -5.50 -6.53
C PRO A 158 7.63 -4.33 -7.47
N ARG A 159 6.67 -3.43 -7.76
CA ARG A 159 6.87 -2.29 -8.68
C ARG A 159 7.16 -1.01 -7.92
N SER A 160 8.14 -0.27 -8.41
CA SER A 160 8.57 1.03 -7.91
C SER A 160 8.50 2.06 -9.04
N ALA A 161 8.03 3.27 -8.77
CA ALA A 161 8.02 4.36 -9.74
C ALA A 161 8.52 5.66 -9.11
N TRP A 162 9.22 6.49 -9.89
CA TRP A 162 9.70 7.80 -9.45
C TRP A 162 9.69 8.81 -10.58
N LEU A 163 9.51 10.09 -10.23
CA LEU A 163 9.62 11.21 -11.16
C LEU A 163 11.02 11.84 -11.09
N ASP A 164 11.66 12.02 -12.24
CA ASP A 164 12.92 12.76 -12.39
C ASP A 164 12.71 14.28 -12.59
N THR A 165 13.81 15.05 -12.55
CA THR A 165 13.84 16.50 -12.76
C THR A 165 13.31 16.93 -14.14
N ASP A 166 13.43 16.06 -15.13
CA ASP A 166 13.06 16.31 -16.53
C ASP A 166 11.58 16.00 -16.79
N GLY A 167 10.83 15.61 -15.75
CA GLY A 167 9.42 15.27 -15.84
C GLY A 167 9.17 13.90 -16.47
N ARG A 168 10.12 12.97 -16.40
CA ARG A 168 9.94 11.57 -16.77
C ARG A 168 9.63 10.72 -15.54
N ILE A 169 8.60 9.89 -15.63
CA ILE A 169 8.37 8.82 -14.66
C ILE A 169 9.16 7.61 -15.12
N HIS A 170 10.11 7.16 -14.30
CA HIS A 170 10.74 5.85 -14.44
C HIS A 170 9.91 4.85 -13.66
N ILE A 171 9.70 3.68 -14.26
CA ILE A 171 8.94 2.58 -13.71
C ILE A 171 9.87 1.38 -13.70
N LEU A 172 10.07 0.80 -12.53
CA LEU A 172 10.83 -0.40 -12.34
C LEU A 172 9.88 -1.53 -11.93
N GLY A 173 9.80 -2.55 -12.78
CA GLY A 173 9.07 -3.78 -12.52
C GLY A 173 9.84 -4.75 -11.63
N ASN A 174 9.36 -5.99 -11.65
CA ASN A 174 9.75 -7.03 -10.69
C ASN A 174 11.27 -7.16 -10.53
N LEU A 175 11.77 -6.99 -9.29
CA LEU A 175 13.19 -7.04 -8.86
C LEU A 175 14.18 -6.12 -9.62
N GLY A 176 13.73 -5.38 -10.63
CA GLY A 176 14.56 -4.53 -11.49
C GLY A 176 14.73 -5.02 -12.93
N TYR A 177 14.09 -6.11 -13.34
CA TYR A 177 14.24 -6.68 -14.68
C TYR A 177 13.51 -5.89 -15.78
N GLU A 178 12.43 -5.22 -15.43
CA GLU A 178 11.65 -4.40 -16.36
C GLU A 178 11.86 -2.91 -16.04
N ARG A 179 12.30 -2.14 -17.03
CA ARG A 179 12.39 -0.68 -16.92
C ARG A 179 11.58 -0.02 -18.03
N ARG A 180 10.59 0.79 -17.67
CA ARG A 180 9.81 1.63 -18.59
C ARG A 180 9.99 3.10 -18.20
N THR A 181 9.90 4.01 -19.17
CA THR A 181 9.98 5.46 -18.92
C THR A 181 8.83 6.16 -19.63
N VAL A 182 8.17 7.10 -18.95
CA VAL A 182 6.97 7.80 -19.44
C VAL A 182 7.15 9.30 -19.29
N GLN A 183 6.91 10.09 -20.34
CA GLN A 183 6.92 11.55 -20.24
C GLN A 183 5.64 12.05 -19.54
N ALA A 184 5.78 12.42 -18.27
CA ALA A 184 4.71 13.02 -17.47
C ALA A 184 4.58 14.53 -17.72
N GLY A 185 5.70 15.18 -18.11
CA GLY A 185 5.81 16.62 -18.30
C GLY A 185 6.46 17.31 -17.09
N PRO A 186 7.01 18.52 -17.28
CA PRO A 186 7.70 19.25 -16.22
C PRO A 186 6.74 19.55 -15.05
N ARG A 187 7.26 19.48 -13.82
CA ARG A 187 6.49 19.73 -12.57
C ARG A 187 5.26 18.83 -12.38
N ALA A 188 5.28 17.60 -12.91
CA ALA A 188 4.32 16.59 -12.50
C ALA A 188 4.40 16.32 -10.98
N ARG A 189 3.29 15.92 -10.37
CA ARG A 189 3.17 15.67 -8.93
C ARG A 189 2.13 14.59 -8.64
N ASP A 190 1.87 14.30 -7.37
CA ASP A 190 0.89 13.31 -6.91
C ASP A 190 1.03 11.94 -7.59
N LEU A 191 2.28 11.49 -7.77
CA LEU A 191 2.58 10.18 -8.35
C LEU A 191 2.01 9.09 -7.44
N ARG A 192 1.18 8.21 -8.01
CA ARG A 192 0.65 7.03 -7.32
C ARG A 192 0.80 5.81 -8.21
N LEU A 193 0.99 4.68 -7.57
CA LEU A 193 1.03 3.37 -8.18
C LEU A 193 0.10 2.48 -7.36
N ASN A 194 -0.93 1.94 -8.01
CA ASN A 194 -1.90 1.02 -7.42
C ASN A 194 -2.14 -0.10 -8.42
N TYR A 195 -1.95 -1.37 -8.03
CA TYR A 195 -2.19 -2.53 -8.90
C TYR A 195 -1.29 -2.54 -10.15
N ALA A 196 -1.83 -2.26 -11.34
CA ALA A 196 -1.06 -1.87 -12.53
C ALA A 196 -1.42 -0.47 -13.04
N THR A 197 -2.22 0.31 -12.31
CA THR A 197 -2.48 1.71 -12.65
C THR A 197 -1.38 2.60 -12.10
N LEU A 198 -0.65 3.25 -13.00
CA LEU A 198 0.16 4.42 -12.70
C LEU A 198 -0.71 5.67 -12.86
N SER A 199 -0.65 6.61 -11.91
CA SER A 199 -1.33 7.90 -12.03
C SER A 199 -0.49 9.06 -11.52
N TRP A 200 -0.72 10.25 -12.10
CA TRP A 200 -0.05 11.48 -11.70
C TRP A 200 -0.89 12.70 -12.04
N THR A 201 -0.62 13.81 -11.35
CA THR A 201 -1.15 15.13 -11.67
C THR A 201 -0.12 15.87 -12.54
N ALA A 202 -0.51 16.30 -13.74
CA ALA A 202 0.32 17.18 -14.56
C ALA A 202 0.36 18.62 -14.00
N SER A 203 1.29 19.45 -14.48
CA SER A 203 1.47 20.84 -13.99
C SER A 203 0.24 21.73 -14.13
N ASN A 204 -0.62 21.48 -15.13
CA ASN A 204 -1.92 22.14 -15.33
C ASN A 204 -3.04 21.62 -14.41
N GLY A 205 -2.73 20.69 -13.50
CA GLY A 205 -3.66 20.08 -12.56
C GLY A 205 -4.53 18.94 -13.11
N SER A 206 -4.40 18.53 -14.39
CA SER A 206 -5.15 17.38 -14.89
C SER A 206 -4.55 16.06 -14.42
N VAL A 207 -5.42 15.13 -14.04
CA VAL A 207 -5.01 13.78 -13.64
C VAL A 207 -4.83 12.92 -14.89
N HIS A 208 -3.69 12.24 -14.95
CA HIS A 208 -3.36 11.25 -15.97
C HIS A 208 -3.26 9.86 -15.34
N VAL A 209 -3.64 8.85 -16.13
CA VAL A 209 -3.54 7.44 -15.78
C VAL A 209 -2.92 6.64 -16.93
N MET A 210 -2.33 5.50 -16.60
CA MET A 210 -1.77 4.54 -17.53
C MET A 210 -1.90 3.14 -16.93
N ASP A 211 -2.38 2.18 -17.73
CA ASP A 211 -2.46 0.77 -17.34
C ASP A 211 -1.18 0.04 -17.77
N LEU A 212 -0.34 -0.31 -16.78
CA LEU A 212 0.91 -1.05 -16.96
C LEU A 212 0.71 -2.55 -17.26
N GLY A 213 -0.53 -3.03 -17.23
CA GLY A 213 -0.93 -4.36 -17.69
C GLY A 213 -1.25 -4.41 -19.20
N GLU A 214 -1.33 -3.27 -19.88
CA GLU A 214 -1.36 -3.21 -21.34
C GLU A 214 0.02 -3.61 -21.89
N ALA A 215 0.04 -4.34 -23.02
CA ALA A 215 1.28 -4.60 -23.77
C ALA A 215 1.94 -3.28 -24.20
N GLU A 216 1.11 -2.32 -24.62
CA GLU A 216 1.49 -0.94 -24.93
C GLU A 216 0.72 0.04 -24.01
N PRO A 217 1.24 0.39 -22.81
CA PRO A 217 0.54 1.30 -21.90
C PRO A 217 0.30 2.69 -22.49
N ARG A 218 -0.96 3.07 -22.65
CA ARG A 218 -1.33 4.39 -23.19
C ARG A 218 -1.64 5.38 -22.07
N ARG A 219 -1.01 6.56 -22.13
CA ARG A 219 -1.34 7.69 -21.25
C ARG A 219 -2.74 8.21 -21.59
N ARG A 220 -3.65 8.21 -20.61
CA ARG A 220 -5.01 8.73 -20.73
C ARG A 220 -5.22 9.87 -19.74
N LYS A 221 -5.95 10.91 -20.16
CA LYS A 221 -6.34 12.05 -19.32
C LYS A 221 -7.73 11.78 -18.74
N LEU A 222 -7.92 12.01 -17.44
CA LEU A 222 -9.22 11.91 -16.79
C LEU A 222 -9.98 13.24 -16.83
N SER A 223 -11.29 13.19 -16.65
CA SER A 223 -12.15 14.38 -16.51
C SER A 223 -12.10 14.98 -15.09
N LEU A 224 -10.98 14.76 -14.39
CA LEU A 224 -10.77 15.04 -12.97
C LEU A 224 -9.47 15.83 -12.75
N ARG A 225 -9.45 16.56 -11.64
CA ARG A 225 -8.33 17.34 -11.11
C ARG A 225 -7.91 16.81 -9.73
N SER A 226 -6.70 17.15 -9.31
CA SER A 226 -6.24 16.90 -7.93
C SER A 226 -6.98 17.82 -6.94
N PRO A 227 -7.36 17.34 -5.73
CA PRO A 227 -7.08 16.01 -5.17
C PRO A 227 -7.96 14.92 -5.77
N TYR A 228 -7.37 13.73 -5.89
CA TYR A 228 -8.04 12.52 -6.37
C TYR A 228 -7.61 11.29 -5.54
N ALA A 229 -8.38 10.21 -5.63
CA ALA A 229 -8.09 8.89 -5.08
C ALA A 229 -8.43 7.82 -6.13
N ILE A 230 -7.63 6.76 -6.21
CA ILE A 230 -7.84 5.62 -7.12
C ILE A 230 -7.91 4.35 -6.28
N GLU A 231 -8.94 3.52 -6.49
CA GLU A 231 -9.05 2.19 -5.92
C GLU A 231 -9.51 1.19 -6.99
N GLY A 232 -8.67 0.21 -7.30
CA GLY A 232 -8.95 -0.80 -8.33
C GLY A 232 -9.22 -0.18 -9.69
N ARG A 233 -10.48 -0.27 -10.15
CA ARG A 233 -10.95 0.28 -11.44
C ARG A 233 -11.51 1.71 -11.34
N GLU A 234 -11.59 2.27 -10.14
CA GLU A 234 -12.36 3.49 -9.88
C GLU A 234 -11.43 4.65 -9.51
N VAL A 235 -11.82 5.84 -9.95
CA VAL A 235 -11.19 7.09 -9.54
C VAL A 235 -12.25 8.07 -9.06
N ALA A 236 -12.04 8.63 -7.87
CA ALA A 236 -12.82 9.72 -7.31
C ALA A 236 -11.97 10.98 -7.25
N GLY A 237 -12.50 12.12 -7.67
CA GLY A 237 -11.77 13.39 -7.69
C GLY A 237 -12.69 14.57 -7.97
N VAL A 238 -12.10 15.76 -8.14
CA VAL A 238 -12.86 16.99 -8.39
C VAL A 238 -12.92 17.25 -9.90
N ASP A 239 -14.12 17.46 -10.45
CA ASP A 239 -14.29 17.82 -11.86
C ASP A 239 -13.99 19.30 -12.14
N ALA A 240 -14.11 19.72 -13.41
CA ALA A 240 -13.86 21.11 -13.81
C ALA A 240 -14.86 22.13 -13.20
N SER A 241 -15.99 21.69 -12.66
CA SER A 241 -17.00 22.51 -11.98
C SER A 241 -16.81 22.58 -10.46
N GLY A 242 -15.75 21.95 -9.92
CA GLY A 242 -15.51 21.88 -8.48
C GLY A 242 -16.31 20.78 -7.76
N ARG A 243 -17.05 19.94 -8.47
CA ARG A 243 -17.87 18.86 -7.88
C ARG A 243 -17.08 17.58 -7.74
N VAL A 244 -17.31 16.84 -6.66
CA VAL A 244 -16.75 15.48 -6.50
C VAL A 244 -17.45 14.54 -7.48
N ARG A 245 -16.66 13.82 -8.28
CA ARG A 245 -17.13 12.82 -9.25
C ARG A 245 -16.40 11.50 -9.08
N ARG A 246 -17.13 10.43 -9.38
CA ARG A 246 -16.63 9.07 -9.57
C ARG A 246 -16.56 8.79 -11.07
N GLN A 247 -15.45 8.26 -11.54
CA GLN A 247 -15.23 7.84 -12.93
C GLN A 247 -14.62 6.41 -12.92
N GLU A 248 -15.01 5.57 -13.88
CA GLU A 248 -14.33 4.29 -14.11
C GLU A 248 -13.08 4.50 -14.97
N LEU A 249 -12.01 3.77 -14.67
CA LEU A 249 -10.77 3.84 -15.44
C LEU A 249 -11.02 3.30 -16.86
N PRO A 250 -10.63 4.02 -17.91
CA PRO A 250 -11.07 3.77 -19.28
C PRO A 250 -10.53 2.48 -19.92
N ASN A 251 -9.59 1.80 -19.26
CA ASN A 251 -9.40 0.35 -19.36
C ASN A 251 -9.36 -0.17 -17.91
N PRO A 252 -10.39 -0.88 -17.42
CA PRO A 252 -10.26 -1.56 -16.15
C PRO A 252 -9.24 -2.69 -16.33
N THR A 253 -8.15 -2.64 -15.57
CA THR A 253 -7.21 -3.77 -15.44
C THR A 253 -8.03 -5.06 -15.28
N ARG A 254 -7.65 -6.14 -16.01
CA ARG A 254 -8.19 -7.49 -15.73
C ARG A 254 -8.13 -7.69 -14.22
N ARG A 255 -9.24 -8.12 -13.59
CA ARG A 255 -9.36 -8.21 -12.12
C ARG A 255 -8.08 -8.84 -11.57
N GLN A 256 -7.24 -8.05 -10.90
CA GLN A 256 -5.89 -8.52 -10.61
C GLN A 256 -5.83 -9.54 -9.50
N ALA A 257 -5.06 -10.60 -9.72
CA ALA A 257 -4.68 -11.59 -8.74
C ALA A 257 -4.26 -10.95 -7.39
N PRO A 258 -4.69 -11.49 -6.24
CA PRO A 258 -4.25 -11.03 -4.92
C PRO A 258 -2.76 -11.27 -4.75
N TRP A 259 -2.02 -10.26 -4.29
CA TRP A 259 -0.57 -10.32 -4.13
C TRP A 259 -0.20 -10.55 -2.67
N VAL A 260 0.80 -11.38 -2.36
CA VAL A 260 1.38 -11.50 -1.00
C VAL A 260 2.14 -10.23 -0.65
N VAL A 261 1.56 -9.44 0.25
CA VAL A 261 2.07 -8.15 0.76
C VAL A 261 3.13 -8.38 1.84
N SER A 262 3.00 -9.42 2.65
CA SER A 262 3.96 -9.80 3.70
C SER A 262 3.93 -11.31 3.93
N ALA A 263 5.06 -11.89 4.32
CA ALA A 263 5.18 -13.29 4.73
C ALA A 263 5.95 -13.36 6.05
N GLN A 264 5.22 -13.41 7.17
CA GLN A 264 5.79 -13.67 8.49
C GLN A 264 5.99 -15.18 8.64
N THR A 265 7.07 -15.67 8.05
CA THR A 265 7.57 -17.04 8.15
C THR A 265 8.87 -17.08 8.94
N SER A 266 9.33 -18.28 9.33
CA SER A 266 10.63 -18.46 9.98
C SER A 266 11.45 -19.39 9.09
N THR A 267 12.68 -19.00 8.76
CA THR A 267 13.62 -19.79 7.94
C THR A 267 14.29 -20.92 8.74
N GLN A 268 14.11 -20.92 10.06
CA GLN A 268 14.57 -21.92 11.03
C GLN A 268 13.38 -22.27 11.96
N LEU A 269 13.14 -23.56 12.18
CA LEU A 269 12.14 -24.11 13.08
C LEU A 269 12.74 -25.29 13.85
N GLU A 270 12.35 -25.49 15.11
CA GLU A 270 12.73 -26.67 15.89
C GLU A 270 11.65 -27.77 15.79
N VAL A 271 12.06 -29.04 15.72
CA VAL A 271 11.14 -30.19 15.86
C VAL A 271 10.32 -30.07 17.15
N GLY A 272 9.01 -30.35 17.05
CA GLY A 272 8.08 -30.27 18.19
C GLY A 272 7.65 -28.85 18.59
N ARG A 273 8.24 -27.79 18.02
CA ARG A 273 7.70 -26.42 18.16
C ARG A 273 6.64 -26.16 17.08
N PRO A 274 5.45 -25.64 17.44
CA PRO A 274 4.41 -25.37 16.47
C PRO A 274 4.73 -24.13 15.62
N TRP A 275 4.87 -24.32 14.32
CA TRP A 275 4.97 -23.24 13.35
C TRP A 275 3.61 -22.54 13.15
N LYS A 276 3.62 -21.21 13.14
CA LYS A 276 2.42 -20.38 13.00
C LYS A 276 2.66 -19.28 11.95
N PRO A 277 2.78 -19.63 10.66
CA PRO A 277 3.03 -18.65 9.61
C PRO A 277 1.84 -17.70 9.47
N ARG A 278 2.13 -16.44 9.14
CA ARG A 278 1.13 -15.42 8.82
C ARG A 278 1.51 -14.74 7.52
N PHE A 279 0.52 -14.44 6.69
CA PHE A 279 0.71 -13.70 5.45
C PHE A 279 -0.29 -12.56 5.40
N ASP A 280 0.09 -11.41 4.88
CA ASP A 280 -0.87 -10.40 4.43
C ASP A 280 -0.91 -10.42 2.90
N VAL A 281 -2.09 -10.23 2.32
CA VAL A 281 -2.37 -10.24 0.88
C VAL A 281 -3.20 -9.03 0.49
N SER A 282 -3.06 -8.56 -0.76
CA SER A 282 -3.63 -7.28 -1.21
C SER A 282 -5.14 -7.27 -1.38
N LYS A 283 -5.82 -8.43 -1.28
CA LYS A 283 -7.28 -8.55 -1.33
C LYS A 283 -7.79 -9.70 -0.46
N PRO A 284 -9.08 -9.67 -0.07
CA PRO A 284 -9.71 -10.80 0.61
C PRO A 284 -9.72 -12.10 -0.21
N LEU A 285 -9.41 -13.23 0.44
CA LEU A 285 -9.46 -14.59 -0.13
C LEU A 285 -10.63 -15.38 0.46
N LYS A 286 -11.31 -16.19 -0.37
CA LYS A 286 -12.40 -17.08 0.07
C LYS A 286 -11.88 -18.20 0.97
N ASN A 287 -10.94 -18.96 0.42
CA ASN A 287 -10.28 -20.11 1.03
C ASN A 287 -8.79 -19.99 0.77
N VAL A 288 -7.98 -20.48 1.70
CA VAL A 288 -6.52 -20.46 1.65
C VAL A 288 -6.01 -21.83 2.03
N THR A 289 -4.99 -22.32 1.33
CA THR A 289 -4.32 -23.59 1.58
C THR A 289 -2.82 -23.36 1.55
N LEU A 290 -2.13 -23.63 2.66
CA LEU A 290 -0.68 -23.72 2.71
C LEU A 290 -0.30 -25.20 2.68
N THR A 291 0.42 -25.63 1.65
CA THR A 291 0.96 -26.99 1.56
C THR A 291 2.43 -26.95 1.95
N ILE A 292 2.82 -27.77 2.91
CA ILE A 292 4.22 -27.98 3.34
C ILE A 292 4.70 -29.26 2.68
N LEU A 293 5.88 -29.23 2.04
CA LEU A 293 6.47 -30.37 1.35
C LEU A 293 7.85 -30.69 1.92
N GLY A 294 8.08 -31.95 2.27
CA GLY A 294 9.40 -32.52 2.58
C GLY A 294 9.79 -33.48 1.45
N SER A 295 11.03 -33.41 0.98
CA SER A 295 11.53 -34.23 -0.14
C SER A 295 10.60 -34.24 -1.37
N GLY A 296 10.00 -33.08 -1.68
CA GLY A 296 9.04 -32.90 -2.79
C GLY A 296 7.61 -33.42 -2.55
N SER A 297 7.36 -34.12 -1.44
CA SER A 297 6.04 -34.70 -1.12
C SER A 297 5.30 -33.90 -0.04
N PRO A 298 3.96 -33.69 -0.15
CA PRO A 298 3.19 -32.99 0.87
C PRO A 298 3.22 -33.71 2.23
N VAL A 299 3.80 -33.07 3.25
CA VAL A 299 3.80 -33.57 4.64
C VAL A 299 2.63 -33.01 5.45
N ALA A 300 2.16 -31.79 5.12
CA ALA A 300 1.01 -31.18 5.78
C ALA A 300 0.27 -30.21 4.84
N VAL A 301 -1.05 -30.09 5.05
CA VAL A 301 -1.94 -29.19 4.30
C VAL A 301 -2.76 -28.38 5.29
N LEU A 302 -2.39 -27.12 5.50
CA LEU A 302 -3.07 -26.21 6.41
C LEU A 302 -4.13 -25.40 5.67
N LYS A 303 -5.33 -25.26 6.24
CA LYS A 303 -6.44 -24.51 5.64
C LYS A 303 -6.79 -23.29 6.47
N SER A 304 -7.07 -22.16 5.82
CA SER A 304 -7.53 -20.92 6.47
C SER A 304 -8.37 -20.07 5.50
N LYS A 305 -8.67 -18.84 5.89
CA LYS A 305 -9.39 -17.80 5.12
C LYS A 305 -8.68 -16.46 5.31
N ALA A 306 -8.91 -15.51 4.41
CA ALA A 306 -8.43 -14.14 4.58
C ALA A 306 -9.53 -13.11 4.26
N PRO A 307 -10.58 -12.98 5.10
CA PRO A 307 -11.72 -12.10 4.82
C PRO A 307 -11.36 -10.61 4.73
N PHE A 308 -10.22 -10.21 5.30
CA PHE A 308 -9.71 -8.82 5.33
C PHE A 308 -8.28 -8.69 4.76
N GLY A 309 -7.82 -9.68 4.00
CA GLY A 309 -6.47 -9.69 3.44
C GLY A 309 -5.37 -10.19 4.39
N THR A 310 -5.64 -10.49 5.66
CA THR A 310 -4.69 -11.26 6.51
C THR A 310 -5.04 -12.74 6.51
N ILE A 311 -4.04 -13.58 6.22
CA ILE A 311 -4.04 -15.04 6.42
C ILE A 311 -3.45 -15.32 7.79
N GLY A 312 -4.31 -15.62 8.77
CA GLY A 312 -3.93 -16.04 10.12
C GLY A 312 -4.42 -17.45 10.45
N GLY A 313 -4.17 -17.91 11.68
CA GLY A 313 -4.70 -19.19 12.20
C GLY A 313 -4.08 -20.45 11.60
N LEU A 314 -3.14 -20.33 10.64
CA LEU A 314 -2.33 -21.46 10.19
C LEU A 314 -1.46 -21.94 11.35
N ARG A 315 -1.50 -23.25 11.62
CA ARG A 315 -0.65 -23.90 12.62
C ARG A 315 -0.24 -25.28 12.10
N TRP A 316 1.06 -25.52 12.03
CA TRP A 316 1.64 -26.85 11.92
C TRP A 316 2.32 -27.19 13.24
N ASP A 317 2.21 -28.42 13.71
CA ASP A 317 2.84 -28.91 14.95
C ASP A 317 4.12 -29.71 14.69
N GLY A 318 4.65 -29.68 13.46
CA GLY A 318 5.82 -30.44 13.07
C GLY A 318 5.53 -31.92 12.88
N ARG A 319 4.28 -32.30 12.56
CA ARG A 319 3.89 -33.68 12.25
C ARG A 319 3.46 -33.89 10.80
N ASP A 320 3.73 -35.07 10.27
CA ASP A 320 3.26 -35.47 8.95
C ASP A 320 1.78 -35.92 8.96
N SER A 321 1.26 -36.29 7.79
CA SER A 321 -0.10 -36.82 7.64
C SER A 321 -0.37 -38.16 8.34
N SER A 322 0.67 -38.89 8.75
CA SER A 322 0.57 -40.11 9.57
C SER A 322 0.59 -39.82 11.08
N GLY A 323 0.77 -38.56 11.47
CA GLY A 323 0.90 -38.13 12.85
C GLY A 323 2.30 -38.32 13.45
N ARG A 324 3.29 -38.77 12.66
CA ARG A 324 4.70 -38.87 13.10
C ARG A 324 5.35 -37.49 13.11
N LEU A 325 6.40 -37.31 13.91
CA LEU A 325 7.20 -36.09 13.84
C LEU A 325 7.90 -36.03 12.48
N ALA A 326 7.84 -34.87 11.84
CA ALA A 326 8.54 -34.59 10.61
C ALA A 326 10.05 -34.57 10.86
N GLU A 327 10.81 -35.21 9.97
CA GLU A 327 12.26 -35.36 10.14
C GLU A 327 13.00 -34.03 9.98
N PRO A 328 14.09 -33.78 10.72
CA PRO A 328 14.95 -32.62 10.52
C PRO A 328 15.48 -32.55 9.08
N SER A 329 15.08 -31.52 8.33
CA SER A 329 15.40 -31.38 6.90
C SER A 329 15.06 -29.98 6.39
N CYS A 330 15.37 -29.71 5.11
CA CYS A 330 14.82 -28.56 4.40
C CYS A 330 13.41 -28.87 3.90
N TYR A 331 12.46 -27.99 4.24
CA TYR A 331 11.08 -28.05 3.78
C TYR A 331 10.79 -26.86 2.87
N THR A 332 9.91 -27.10 1.90
CA THR A 332 9.31 -26.04 1.08
C THR A 332 7.85 -25.85 1.49
N TRP A 333 7.30 -24.68 1.24
CA TRP A 333 5.87 -24.44 1.35
C TRP A 333 5.35 -23.72 0.11
N THR A 334 4.07 -23.95 -0.21
CA THR A 334 3.35 -23.25 -1.28
C THR A 334 2.00 -22.75 -0.75
N LEU A 335 1.62 -21.54 -1.13
CA LEU A 335 0.40 -20.87 -0.70
C LEU A 335 -0.58 -20.73 -1.87
N LYS A 336 -1.74 -21.39 -1.76
CA LYS A 336 -2.85 -21.30 -2.72
C LYS A 336 -4.04 -20.58 -2.09
N GLY A 337 -4.80 -19.84 -2.88
CA GLY A 337 -6.04 -19.21 -2.43
C GLY A 337 -6.66 -18.31 -3.48
N GLU A 338 -7.99 -18.33 -3.57
CA GLU A 338 -8.75 -17.61 -4.59
C GLU A 338 -9.36 -16.32 -4.04
N ALA A 339 -9.26 -15.25 -4.84
CA ALA A 339 -9.81 -13.95 -4.47
C ALA A 339 -11.34 -13.97 -4.33
N ARG A 340 -11.86 -13.24 -3.35
CA ARG A 340 -13.31 -13.16 -3.13
C ARG A 340 -14.06 -12.47 -4.25
N ASP A 341 -13.43 -11.51 -4.91
CA ASP A 341 -13.91 -10.82 -6.12
C ASP A 341 -13.68 -11.61 -7.41
N GLY A 342 -13.23 -12.88 -7.34
CA GLY A 342 -12.99 -13.70 -8.54
C GLY A 342 -11.87 -13.19 -9.42
N SER A 343 -10.90 -12.47 -8.86
CA SER A 343 -9.72 -11.97 -9.57
C SER A 343 -8.60 -13.00 -9.77
N GLY A 344 -8.89 -14.29 -9.57
CA GLY A 344 -7.92 -15.38 -9.70
C GLY A 344 -7.08 -15.67 -8.44
N PRO A 345 -6.07 -16.54 -8.61
CA PRO A 345 -5.29 -17.12 -7.50
C PRO A 345 -4.30 -16.11 -6.92
N VAL A 346 -3.91 -16.33 -5.66
CA VAL A 346 -2.85 -15.58 -5.01
C VAL A 346 -1.50 -15.77 -5.72
N VAL A 347 -0.81 -14.64 -5.90
CA VAL A 347 0.50 -14.50 -6.54
C VAL A 347 1.50 -13.88 -5.56
N GLY A 348 2.78 -14.18 -5.73
CA GLY A 348 3.89 -13.47 -5.11
C GLY A 348 4.94 -13.10 -6.14
N ASP A 349 6.13 -12.72 -5.67
CA ASP A 349 7.21 -12.17 -6.50
C ASP A 349 7.64 -13.10 -7.66
N LEU A 350 7.49 -14.42 -7.53
CA LEU A 350 7.81 -15.39 -8.58
C LEU A 350 6.59 -15.87 -9.41
N GLY A 351 5.41 -15.29 -9.21
CA GLY A 351 4.18 -15.64 -9.93
C GLY A 351 3.12 -16.35 -9.07
N PRO A 352 2.25 -17.18 -9.66
CA PRO A 352 1.14 -17.82 -8.95
C PRO A 352 1.62 -18.91 -7.97
N ASN A 353 0.87 -19.10 -6.89
CA ASN A 353 1.20 -20.01 -5.79
C ASN A 353 2.51 -19.65 -5.07
N PRO A 354 2.62 -18.45 -4.45
CA PRO A 354 3.80 -18.01 -3.71
C PRO A 354 4.36 -19.11 -2.79
N ALA A 355 5.68 -19.22 -2.79
CA ALA A 355 6.41 -20.31 -2.15
C ALA A 355 7.60 -19.78 -1.34
N GLY A 356 8.15 -20.64 -0.49
CA GLY A 356 9.36 -20.38 0.27
C GLY A 356 9.88 -21.63 0.97
N THR A 357 10.93 -21.47 1.76
CA THR A 357 11.64 -22.58 2.40
C THR A 357 11.87 -22.33 3.88
N PHE A 358 11.99 -23.40 4.66
CA PHE A 358 12.50 -23.35 6.04
C PHE A 358 13.28 -24.61 6.38
N ASN A 359 14.24 -24.49 7.30
CA ASN A 359 14.95 -25.61 7.88
C ASN A 359 14.22 -26.06 9.14
N LEU A 360 13.93 -27.36 9.27
CA LEU A 360 13.49 -27.97 10.51
C LEU A 360 14.72 -28.61 11.18
N THR A 361 15.05 -28.17 12.39
CA THR A 361 16.25 -28.59 13.14
C THR A 361 15.87 -29.52 14.30
N PRO A 362 16.76 -30.43 14.74
CA PRO A 362 16.53 -31.23 15.94
C PRO A 362 16.37 -30.35 17.19
N VAL A 363 15.71 -30.88 18.21
CA VAL A 363 15.66 -30.23 19.54
C VAL A 363 17.10 -30.17 20.09
N GLY A 364 17.60 -28.97 20.35
CA GLY A 364 19.01 -28.74 20.73
C GLY A 364 19.95 -28.37 19.57
N GLY A 365 19.44 -28.31 18.33
CA GLY A 365 20.22 -27.99 17.14
C GLY A 365 20.87 -29.20 16.47
N TRP A 366 21.69 -28.94 15.45
CA TRP A 366 22.51 -29.98 14.81
C TRP A 366 23.78 -30.22 15.65
N PRO A 367 24.21 -31.48 15.84
CA PRO A 367 25.57 -31.77 16.30
C PRO A 367 26.59 -31.11 15.36
N ASP A 368 27.61 -30.48 15.96
CA ASP A 368 28.86 -30.08 15.30
C ASP A 368 28.74 -29.23 14.03
N GLY A 369 27.77 -28.31 14.00
CA GLY A 369 27.75 -27.20 13.03
C GLY A 369 27.41 -27.58 11.58
N ILE A 370 27.04 -28.84 11.31
CA ILE A 370 26.58 -29.29 9.99
C ILE A 370 25.12 -28.85 9.78
N GLY A 371 24.91 -27.55 9.69
CA GLY A 371 23.64 -26.99 9.26
C GLY A 371 23.42 -27.25 7.78
N MET A 372 22.58 -28.24 7.43
CA MET A 372 22.01 -28.35 6.09
C MET A 372 21.08 -27.16 5.83
N GLY A 373 21.66 -26.05 5.39
CA GLY A 373 20.88 -24.89 4.95
C GLY A 373 20.15 -25.22 3.65
N CYS A 374 18.85 -24.93 3.60
CA CYS A 374 18.06 -24.84 2.38
C CYS A 374 18.78 -23.97 1.33
N TRP A 375 19.49 -24.60 0.39
CA TRP A 375 19.98 -23.92 -0.81
C TRP A 375 18.77 -23.60 -1.69
N SER A 376 18.35 -22.33 -1.71
CA SER A 376 17.35 -21.84 -2.66
C SER A 376 17.99 -21.73 -4.05
N GLY A 377 18.01 -22.85 -4.78
CA GLY A 377 18.26 -22.88 -6.22
C GLY A 377 17.06 -22.35 -7.00
N TYR A 378 16.80 -21.04 -6.90
CA TYR A 378 15.75 -20.31 -7.61
C TYR A 378 16.25 -18.93 -8.04
#